data_AF-A0A843CWK6-F1
#
_entry.id   AF-A0A843CWK6-F1
#
_cell.length_a   1.000
_cell.length_b   1.000
_cell.length_c   1.000
_cell.angle_alpha   90.00
_cell.angle_beta   90.00
_cell.angle_gamma   90.00
#
_symmetry.space_group_name_H-M   'P 1'
#
loop_
_entity.id
_entity.type
_entity.pdbx_description
1 polymer ?
#
loop_
_entity_poly.entity_id
_entity_poly.type
_entity_poly.pdbx_seq_one_letter_code
_entity_poly.pdbx_strand_id
1 'polypeptide(L)' 'MTENAENAELNALIEDIRRRCTEYAEKKGYKLNPDGKHLETIIKGLARLKTKYGEEYCPCRVRSGDREKD' A
#
# COMPACT_ATOMS: atom_id res chain seq x y z
N MET A 1 17.45 16.75 7.79
CA MET A 1 16.17 17.05 8.49
C MET A 1 14.94 16.58 7.73
N THR A 2 15.04 16.25 6.44
CA THR A 2 13.93 15.77 5.59
C THR A 2 13.56 14.29 5.84
N GLU A 3 14.55 13.47 6.19
CA GLU A 3 14.40 12.01 6.35
C GLU A 3 13.39 11.59 7.43
N ASN A 4 13.25 12.35 8.52
CA ASN A 4 12.31 12.03 9.60
C ASN A 4 10.85 12.35 9.25
N ALA A 5 10.63 13.40 8.45
CA ALA A 5 9.29 13.81 8.04
C ALA A 5 8.75 12.88 6.93
N GLU A 6 9.58 12.55 5.94
CA GLU A 6 9.23 11.60 4.88
C GLU A 6 8.91 10.21 5.44
N ASN A 7 9.67 9.76 6.44
CA ASN A 7 9.39 8.49 7.12
C ASN A 7 8.08 8.53 7.94
N ALA A 8 7.75 9.67 8.55
CA ALA A 8 6.50 9.83 9.29
C ALA A 8 5.28 9.80 8.36
N GLU A 9 5.35 10.49 7.22
CA GLU A 9 4.29 10.50 6.21
C GLU A 9 4.08 9.11 5.60
N LEU A 10 5.16 8.41 5.26
CA LEU A 10 5.08 7.04 4.75
C LEU A 10 4.42 6.09 5.76
N ASN A 11 4.76 6.20 7.04
CA ASN A 11 4.15 5.39 8.09
C ASN A 11 2.67 5.71 8.27
N ALA A 12 2.27 6.98 8.22
CA ALA A 12 0.86 7.37 8.26
C ALA A 12 0.08 6.77 7.08
N LEU A 13 0.67 6.76 5.88
CA LEU A 13 0.05 6.17 4.70
C LEU A 13 -0.07 4.63 4.81
N ILE A 14 0.93 3.95 5.38
CA ILE A 14 0.88 2.50 5.64
C ILE A 14 -0.31 2.16 6.55
N GLU A 15 -0.50 2.91 7.64
CA GLU A 15 -1.61 2.68 8.56
C GLU A 15 -2.98 2.98 7.91
N ASP A 16 -3.07 4.03 7.09
CA ASP A 16 -4.29 4.33 6.32
C ASP A 16 -4.65 3.21 5.34
N ILE A 17 -3.67 2.71 4.56
CA ILE A 17 -3.88 1.61 3.63
C ILE A 17 -4.31 0.36 4.40
N ARG A 18 -3.64 0.03 5.51
CA ARG A 18 -4.02 -1.13 6.34
C ARG A 18 -5.46 -1.03 6.79
N ARG A 19 -5.88 0.12 7.34
CA ARG A 19 -7.26 0.36 7.77
C ARG A 19 -8.25 0.15 6.62
N ARG A 20 -8.02 0.80 5.47
CA ARG A 20 -8.91 0.68 4.31
C ARG A 20 -9.00 -0.75 3.78
N CYS A 21 -7.87 -1.47 3.72
CA CYS A 21 -7.87 -2.87 3.30
C CYS A 21 -8.68 -3.75 4.26
N THR A 22 -8.55 -3.54 5.57
CA THR A 22 -9.34 -4.26 6.58
C THR A 22 -10.84 -3.97 6.42
N GLU A 23 -11.23 -2.70 6.38
CA GLU A 23 -12.64 -2.29 6.21
C GLU A 23 -13.23 -2.84 4.91
N TYR A 24 -12.47 -2.79 3.82
CA TYR A 24 -12.89 -3.33 2.53
C TYR A 24 -13.06 -4.85 2.58
N ALA A 25 -12.12 -5.57 3.20
CA ALA A 25 -12.19 -7.01 3.35
C ALA A 25 -13.41 -7.43 4.17
N GLU A 26 -13.63 -6.79 5.32
CA GLU A 26 -14.81 -7.02 6.18
C GLU A 26 -16.11 -6.77 5.43
N LYS A 27 -16.23 -5.62 4.75
CA LYS A 27 -17.41 -5.25 3.96
C LYS A 27 -17.72 -6.24 2.84
N LYS A 28 -16.69 -6.88 2.27
CA LYS A 28 -16.82 -7.84 1.17
C LYS A 28 -16.84 -9.30 1.62
N GLY A 29 -16.66 -9.58 2.91
CA GLY A 29 -16.53 -10.94 3.42
C GLY A 29 -15.22 -11.62 3.03
N TYR A 30 -14.21 -10.86 2.60
CA TYR A 30 -12.87 -11.37 2.36
C TYR A 30 -12.08 -11.48 3.67
N LYS A 31 -11.11 -12.38 3.68
CA LYS A 31 -10.10 -12.46 4.74
C LYS A 31 -8.78 -11.95 4.18
N LEU A 32 -8.14 -11.03 4.90
CA LEU A 32 -6.76 -10.68 4.61
C LEU A 32 -5.85 -11.89 4.84
N ASN A 33 -4.67 -11.86 4.22
CA ASN A 33 -3.70 -12.95 4.36
C ASN A 33 -3.33 -13.13 5.85
N PRO A 34 -3.45 -14.34 6.42
CA PRO A 34 -3.12 -14.60 7.82
C PRO A 34 -1.62 -14.46 8.13
N ASP A 35 -0.75 -14.56 7.12
CA ASP A 35 0.67 -14.22 7.28
C ASP A 35 0.82 -12.69 7.35
N GLY A 36 0.92 -12.19 8.58
CA GLY A 36 1.08 -10.76 8.86
C GLY A 36 2.32 -10.15 8.23
N LYS A 37 3.42 -10.89 8.05
CA LYS A 37 4.64 -10.36 7.41
C LYS A 37 4.43 -10.17 5.92
N HIS A 38 3.75 -11.13 5.28
CA HIS A 38 3.42 -11.03 3.88
C HIS A 38 2.43 -9.88 3.63
N LEU A 39 1.34 -9.82 4.41
CA LEU A 39 0.36 -8.73 4.35
C LEU A 39 1.04 -7.36 4.49
N GLU A 40 1.93 -7.23 5.48
CA GLU A 40 2.67 -6.01 5.73
C GLU A 40 3.58 -5.60 4.58
N THR A 41 4.22 -6.58 3.93
CA THR A 41 5.07 -6.34 2.75
C THR A 41 4.26 -5.74 1.61
N ILE A 42 3.06 -6.25 1.36
CA ILE A 42 2.17 -5.74 0.31
C ILE A 42 1.67 -4.33 0.64
N ILE A 43 1.24 -4.08 1.88
CA ILE A 43 0.78 -2.75 2.32
C ILE A 43 1.91 -1.71 2.17
N LYS A 44 3.13 -2.04 2.60
CA LYS A 44 4.31 -1.17 2.42
C LYS A 44 4.62 -0.92 0.95
N GLY A 45 4.46 -1.93 0.09
CA GLY A 45 4.63 -1.78 -1.35
C GLY A 45 3.64 -0.78 -1.94
N LEU A 46 2.36 -0.88 -1.59
CA LEU A 46 1.31 0.06 -2.00
C LEU A 46 1.64 1.50 -1.58
N ALA A 47 2.00 1.69 -0.31
CA ALA A 47 2.35 3.01 0.24
C ALA A 47 3.52 3.64 -0.53
N ARG A 48 4.60 2.88 -0.75
CA ARG A 48 5.79 3.35 -1.48
C ARG A 48 5.47 3.74 -2.92
N LEU A 49 4.63 2.96 -3.62
CA LEU A 49 4.25 3.26 -5.00
C LEU A 49 3.39 4.51 -5.08
N LYS A 50 2.48 4.71 -4.11
CA LYS A 50 1.71 5.95 -3.99
C LYS A 50 2.57 7.15 -3.69
N THR A 51 3.51 7.07 -2.75
CA THR A 51 4.47 8.15 -2.48
C THR A 51 5.30 8.49 -3.72
N LYS A 52 5.74 7.48 -4.49
CA LYS A 52 6.62 7.68 -5.64
C LYS A 52 5.91 8.14 -6.92
N TYR A 53 4.68 7.68 -7.16
CA TYR A 53 3.99 7.85 -8.43
C TYR A 53 2.59 8.47 -8.31
N GLY A 54 2.14 8.79 -7.09
CA GLY A 54 0.84 9.41 -6.81
C GLY A 54 -0.33 8.43 -6.71
N GLU A 55 -0.15 7.14 -7.02
CA GLU A 55 -1.22 6.14 -7.12
C GLU A 55 -0.82 4.79 -6.49
N GLU A 56 -1.80 4.04 -5.99
CA GLU A 56 -1.62 2.72 -5.34
C GLU A 56 -1.51 1.57 -6.35
N TYR A 57 -0.53 1.62 -7.25
CA TYR A 57 -0.26 0.55 -8.22
C TYR A 57 -0.02 -0.81 -7.53
N CYS A 58 -0.37 -1.94 -8.19
CA CYS A 58 -0.11 -3.25 -7.56
C CYS A 58 1.39 -3.45 -7.34
N PRO A 59 1.85 -3.65 -6.09
CA PRO A 59 3.27 -3.89 -5.80
C PRO A 59 3.73 -5.26 -6.29
N CYS A 60 2.79 -6.10 -6.70
CA CYS A 60 2.99 -7.44 -7.22
C CYS A 60 3.34 -7.48 -8.71
N ARG A 61 3.17 -6.37 -9.44
CA ARG A 61 3.27 -6.32 -10.89
C ARG A 61 4.37 -5.37 -11.33
N VAL A 62 5.11 -5.76 -12.35
CA VAL A 62 6.03 -4.86 -13.05
C VAL A 62 5.19 -3.86 -13.85
N ARG A 63 5.35 -2.58 -13.54
CA ARG A 63 4.72 -1.48 -14.26
C ARG A 63 5.21 -1.43 -15.71
N SER A 64 4.28 -1.24 -16.63
CA SER A 64 4.55 -0.98 -18.04
C SER A 64 4.95 0.47 -18.30
N GLY A 65 4.63 1.38 -17.38
CA GLY A 65 4.83 2.82 -17.55
C GLY A 65 3.67 3.52 -18.25
N ASP A 66 2.70 2.76 -18.77
CA ASP A 66 1.44 3.26 -19.32
C ASP A 66 0.38 3.31 -18.21
N ARG A 67 -0.06 4.52 -17.85
CA ARG A 67 -1.01 4.74 -16.75
C ARG A 67 -2.38 4.08 -16.97
N GLU A 68 -2.81 3.89 -18.22
CA GLU A 68 -4.10 3.24 -18.49
C GLU A 68 -4.02 1.72 -18.30
N LYS A 69 -2.82 1.14 -18.44
CA LYS A 69 -2.57 -0.30 -18.34
C LYS A 69 -1.98 -0.74 -17.00
N ASP A 70 -1.50 0.21 -16.19
CA ASP A 70 -0.82 0.00 -14.91
C ASP A 70 -1.78 0.01 -13.72
#